data_AF-A0A2K6T7M4-F1
#
_entry.id   AF-A0A2K6T7M4-F1
#
_cell.length_a   1.000
_cell.length_b   1.000
_cell.length_c   1.000
_cell.angle_alpha   90.00
_cell.angle_beta   90.00
_cell.angle_gamma   90.00
#
_symmetry.space_group_name_H-M   'P 1'
#
loop_
_entity.id
_entity.type
_entity.pdbx_description
1 polymer ?
#
loop_
_entity_poly.entity_id
_entity_poly.type
_entity_poly.pdbx_seq_one_letter_code
_entity_poly.pdbx_strand_id
1 'polypeptide(L)'
;AGLLSALGSLILMIWLMATPHSHETEQKRLGLLAGFAFLTGVGLGPALEFCIAINPSILPTAFMGTAMIFTCFTLSALYARRRSYLFLGGILMSALSLLLLSSLGNVFFGSIWLFQANLYVGLVVMCGFVLFDTQLIIEKAENGDQDYIWHCIDLFLDFVTLFRKLMMILAMNEKDKKKEKK
;
A
#
# COMPACT_ATOMS: atom_id res chain seq x y z
N ALA A 1 -13.74 -14.07 -5.50
CA ALA A 1 -12.37 -13.70 -5.93
C ALA A 1 -11.51 -13.24 -4.75
N GLY A 2 -11.90 -12.20 -4.00
CA GLY A 2 -11.04 -11.54 -2.99
C GLY A 2 -10.37 -12.42 -1.94
N LEU A 3 -11.08 -13.38 -1.31
CA LEU A 3 -10.48 -14.24 -0.27
C LEU A 3 -9.46 -15.22 -0.85
N LEU A 4 -9.76 -15.82 -2.01
CA LEU A 4 -8.86 -16.76 -2.68
C LEU A 4 -7.58 -16.05 -3.15
N SER A 5 -7.71 -14.85 -3.72
CA SER A 5 -6.56 -14.05 -4.12
C SER A 5 -5.73 -13.60 -2.93
N ALA A 6 -6.37 -13.24 -1.80
CA ALA A 6 -5.65 -12.89 -0.58
C ALA A 6 -4.86 -14.08 -0.02
N LEU A 7 -5.48 -15.26 0.11
CA LEU A 7 -4.81 -16.47 0.57
C LEU A 7 -3.67 -16.88 -0.37
N GLY A 8 -3.91 -16.83 -1.69
CA GLY A 8 -2.87 -17.13 -2.68
C GLY A 8 -1.70 -16.15 -2.61
N SER A 9 -1.96 -14.84 -2.47
CA SER A 9 -0.89 -13.84 -2.31
C SER A 9 -0.06 -14.08 -1.04
N LEU A 10 -0.71 -14.48 0.06
CA LEU A 10 -0.04 -14.80 1.31
C LEU A 10 0.83 -16.05 1.18
N ILE A 11 0.35 -17.09 0.51
CA ILE A 11 1.13 -18.31 0.22
C ILE A 11 2.36 -17.98 -0.62
N LEU A 12 2.21 -17.19 -1.69
CA LEU A 12 3.34 -16.79 -2.54
C LEU A 12 4.37 -15.95 -1.77
N MET A 13 3.91 -15.09 -0.86
CA MET A 13 4.79 -14.28 0.00
C MET A 13 5.58 -15.15 0.99
N ILE A 14 4.92 -16.12 1.65
CA ILE A 14 5.60 -17.09 2.52
C ILE A 14 6.61 -17.92 1.73
N TRP A 15 6.24 -18.35 0.51
CA TRP A 15 7.13 -19.13 -0.34
C TRP A 15 8.35 -18.32 -0.79
N LEU A 16 8.18 -17.04 -1.10
CA LEU A 16 9.28 -16.14 -1.42
C LEU A 16 10.22 -15.97 -0.21
N MET A 17 9.67 -15.79 1.00
CA MET A 17 10.46 -15.71 2.23
C MET A 17 11.24 -17.00 2.53
N ALA A 18 10.67 -18.17 2.21
CA ALA A 18 11.32 -19.46 2.38
C ALA A 18 12.40 -19.76 1.32
N THR A 19 12.46 -18.98 0.23
CA THR A 19 13.42 -19.16 -0.86
C THR A 19 14.64 -18.26 -0.62
N PRO A 20 15.84 -18.80 -0.33
CA PRO A 20 17.02 -17.98 -0.04
C PRO A 20 17.39 -17.04 -1.18
N HIS A 21 17.96 -15.88 -0.85
CA HIS A 21 18.50 -14.97 -1.85
C HIS A 21 19.81 -15.53 -2.43
N SER A 22 19.78 -15.96 -3.69
CA SER A 22 20.96 -16.40 -4.44
C SER A 22 20.75 -16.18 -5.95
N HIS A 23 21.83 -16.16 -6.72
CA HIS A 23 21.77 -15.98 -8.17
C HIS A 23 21.00 -17.12 -8.88
N GLU A 24 20.99 -18.33 -8.31
CA GLU A 24 20.24 -19.47 -8.88
C GLU A 24 18.73 -19.40 -8.60
N THR A 25 18.32 -18.79 -7.48
CA THR A 25 16.91 -18.67 -7.09
C THR A 25 16.25 -17.40 -7.60
N GLU A 26 17.03 -16.45 -8.11
CA GLU A 26 16.58 -15.13 -8.56
C GLU A 26 15.38 -15.19 -9.52
N GLN A 27 15.48 -15.97 -10.60
CA GLN A 27 14.39 -16.13 -11.57
C GLN A 27 13.11 -16.70 -10.95
N LYS A 28 13.25 -17.64 -10.02
CA LYS A 28 12.10 -18.20 -9.28
C LYS A 28 11.46 -17.14 -8.39
N ARG A 29 12.28 -16.36 -7.68
CA ARG A 29 11.81 -15.27 -6.80
C ARG A 29 11.13 -14.15 -7.58
N LEU A 30 11.62 -13.80 -8.77
CA LEU A 30 10.94 -12.87 -9.68
C LEU A 30 9.58 -13.41 -10.16
N GLY A 31 9.50 -14.71 -10.47
CA GLY A 31 8.23 -15.37 -10.77
C GLY A 31 7.24 -15.33 -9.61
N LEU A 32 7.72 -15.59 -8.38
CA LEU A 32 6.91 -15.48 -7.16
C LEU A 32 6.44 -14.04 -6.91
N LEU A 33 7.31 -13.05 -7.12
CA LEU A 33 6.96 -11.62 -7.05
C LEU A 33 5.86 -11.26 -8.05
N ALA A 34 5.99 -11.70 -9.31
CA ALA A 34 5.01 -11.44 -10.34
C ALA A 34 3.64 -12.08 -10.00
N GLY A 35 3.65 -13.33 -9.53
CA GLY A 35 2.44 -14.00 -9.06
C GLY A 35 1.80 -13.30 -7.86
N PHE A 36 2.61 -12.86 -6.90
CA PHE A 36 2.16 -12.09 -5.74
C PHE A 36 1.52 -10.76 -6.16
N ALA A 37 2.16 -10.01 -7.05
CA ALA A 37 1.64 -8.74 -7.56
C ALA A 37 0.33 -8.95 -8.32
N PHE A 38 0.25 -9.99 -9.16
CA PHE A 38 -0.98 -10.34 -9.89
C PHE A 38 -2.14 -10.67 -8.95
N LEU A 39 -1.93 -11.54 -7.96
CA LEU A 39 -2.97 -11.91 -7.00
C LEU A 39 -3.39 -10.72 -6.12
N THR A 40 -2.44 -9.88 -5.73
CA THR A 40 -2.74 -8.62 -5.03
C THR A 40 -3.64 -7.72 -5.88
N GLY A 41 -3.35 -7.59 -7.18
CA GLY A 41 -4.18 -6.85 -8.14
C GLY A 41 -5.59 -7.43 -8.28
N VAL A 42 -5.73 -8.75 -8.38
CA VAL A 42 -7.04 -9.43 -8.38
C VAL A 42 -7.81 -9.16 -7.09
N GLY A 43 -7.11 -9.09 -5.94
CA GLY A 43 -7.68 -8.76 -4.64
C GLY A 43 -8.31 -7.37 -4.57
N LEU A 44 -7.87 -6.42 -5.41
CA LEU A 44 -8.45 -5.08 -5.51
C LEU A 44 -9.79 -5.05 -6.28
N GLY A 45 -10.17 -6.13 -6.96
CA GLY A 45 -11.35 -6.23 -7.83
C GLY A 45 -12.63 -5.60 -7.25
N PRO A 46 -13.09 -5.99 -6.04
CA PRO A 46 -14.31 -5.42 -5.46
C PRO A 46 -14.24 -3.90 -5.24
N ALA A 47 -13.07 -3.37 -4.88
CA ALA A 47 -12.89 -1.93 -4.69
C ALA A 47 -12.86 -1.18 -6.04
N LEU A 48 -12.26 -1.78 -7.06
CA LEU A 48 -12.27 -1.25 -8.43
C LEU A 48 -13.70 -1.22 -9.00
N GLU A 49 -14.45 -2.31 -8.88
CA GLU A 49 -15.86 -2.39 -9.32
C GLU A 49 -16.72 -1.33 -8.64
N PHE A 50 -16.55 -1.15 -7.32
CA PHE A 50 -17.24 -0.10 -6.57
C PHE A 50 -16.93 1.31 -7.11
N CYS A 51 -15.66 1.60 -7.42
CA CYS A 51 -15.27 2.91 -7.94
C CYS A 51 -15.76 3.15 -9.38
N ILE A 52 -15.69 2.12 -10.22
CA ILE A 52 -16.20 2.17 -11.61
C ILE A 52 -17.71 2.44 -11.62
N ALA A 53 -18.47 1.82 -10.71
CA ALA A 53 -19.90 2.05 -10.57
C ALA A 53 -20.24 3.49 -10.16
N ILE A 54 -19.35 4.18 -9.43
CA ILE A 54 -19.53 5.59 -9.06
C ILE A 54 -19.10 6.51 -10.20
N ASN A 55 -17.86 6.41 -10.63
CA ASN A 55 -17.31 7.15 -11.77
C ASN A 55 -16.00 6.48 -12.25
N PRO A 56 -15.95 5.97 -13.50
CA PRO A 56 -14.76 5.29 -14.01
C PRO A 56 -13.53 6.20 -14.12
N SER A 57 -13.69 7.54 -14.17
CA SER A 57 -12.56 8.46 -14.22
C SER A 57 -11.74 8.47 -12.92
N ILE A 58 -12.29 7.98 -11.81
CA ILE A 58 -11.59 7.91 -10.52
C ILE A 58 -10.35 7.01 -10.62
N LEU A 59 -10.40 5.94 -11.40
CA LEU A 59 -9.33 4.96 -11.49
C LEU A 59 -8.02 5.56 -12.03
N PRO A 60 -7.97 6.16 -13.24
CA PRO A 60 -6.75 6.78 -13.74
C PRO A 60 -6.31 7.98 -12.89
N THR A 61 -7.24 8.75 -12.33
CA THR A 61 -6.90 9.87 -11.43
C THR A 61 -6.24 9.39 -10.14
N ALA A 62 -6.77 8.34 -9.51
CA ALA A 62 -6.18 7.75 -8.31
C ALA A 62 -4.80 7.16 -8.60
N PHE A 63 -4.63 6.47 -9.72
CA PHE A 63 -3.35 5.90 -10.11
C PHE A 63 -2.29 6.99 -10.31
N MET A 64 -2.61 8.03 -11.09
CA MET A 64 -1.68 9.14 -11.35
C MET A 64 -1.37 9.94 -10.09
N GLY A 65 -2.37 10.18 -9.23
CA GLY A 65 -2.17 10.83 -7.93
C GLY A 65 -1.27 10.01 -7.01
N THR A 66 -1.45 8.68 -6.98
CA THR A 66 -0.60 7.77 -6.19
C THR A 66 0.83 7.77 -6.71
N ALA A 67 1.03 7.68 -8.03
CA ALA A 67 2.35 7.74 -8.64
C ALA A 67 3.07 9.05 -8.29
N MET A 68 2.38 10.18 -8.39
CA MET A 68 2.95 11.48 -8.01
C MET A 68 3.34 11.53 -6.54
N ILE A 69 2.42 11.15 -5.63
CA ILE A 69 2.68 11.11 -4.18
C ILE A 69 3.88 10.21 -3.89
N PHE A 70 3.85 8.97 -4.37
CA PHE A 70 4.89 7.99 -4.14
C PHE A 70 6.25 8.51 -4.64
N THR A 71 6.33 8.99 -5.88
CA THR A 71 7.57 9.55 -6.43
C THR A 71 8.07 10.75 -5.62
N CYS A 72 7.21 11.69 -5.23
CA CYS A 72 7.61 12.85 -4.43
C CYS A 72 8.19 12.44 -3.07
N PHE A 73 7.51 11.54 -2.34
CA PHE A 73 7.97 11.08 -1.03
C PHE A 73 9.22 10.19 -1.14
N THR A 74 9.30 9.28 -2.10
CA THR A 74 10.51 8.49 -2.36
C THR A 74 11.71 9.38 -2.70
N LEU A 75 11.54 10.40 -3.57
CA LEU A 75 12.60 11.36 -3.86
C LEU A 75 13.00 12.16 -2.62
N SER A 76 12.04 12.61 -1.82
CA SER A 76 12.31 13.28 -0.53
C SER A 76 13.12 12.40 0.41
N ALA A 77 12.81 11.10 0.48
CA ALA A 77 13.61 10.14 1.23
C ALA A 77 15.02 9.98 0.65
N LEU A 78 15.18 9.85 -0.67
CA LEU A 78 16.48 9.70 -1.31
C LEU A 78 17.43 10.89 -1.08
N TYR A 79 16.90 12.11 -1.06
CA TYR A 79 17.69 13.33 -0.84
C TYR A 79 17.87 13.71 0.64
N ALA A 80 17.12 13.08 1.55
CA ALA A 80 17.23 13.37 2.97
C ALA A 80 18.53 12.81 3.56
N ARG A 81 18.95 13.39 4.69
CA ARG A 81 20.08 12.88 5.44
C ARG A 81 19.81 11.44 5.86
N ARG A 82 20.81 10.56 5.69
CA ARG A 82 20.73 9.13 6.06
C ARG A 82 20.16 8.96 7.48
N ARG A 83 19.23 8.01 7.63
CA ARG A 83 18.51 7.66 8.88
C ARG A 83 17.55 8.72 9.42
N SER A 84 17.40 9.86 8.75
CA SER A 84 16.54 10.95 9.25
C SER A 84 15.07 10.57 9.36
N TYR A 85 14.55 9.65 8.55
CA TYR A 85 13.17 9.17 8.68
C TYR A 85 13.01 7.86 9.44
N LEU A 86 14.09 7.16 9.81
CA LEU A 86 13.98 5.88 10.53
C LEU A 86 13.38 6.03 11.93
N PHE A 87 13.47 7.21 12.56
CA PHE A 87 12.80 7.47 13.83
C PHE A 87 11.27 7.41 13.73
N LEU A 88 10.70 7.62 12.52
CA LEU A 88 9.24 7.57 12.32
C LEU A 88 8.68 6.15 12.51
N GLY A 89 9.51 5.10 12.41
CA GLY A 89 9.04 3.71 12.46
C GLY A 89 8.15 3.42 13.67
N GLY A 90 8.52 3.88 14.86
CA GLY A 90 7.71 3.69 16.07
C GLY A 90 6.35 4.39 16.01
N ILE A 91 6.31 5.61 15.47
CA ILE A 91 5.09 6.41 15.33
C ILE A 91 4.18 5.80 14.26
N LEU A 92 4.73 5.43 13.10
CA LEU A 92 3.98 4.87 11.98
C LEU A 92 3.39 3.50 12.32
N MET A 93 4.16 2.61 12.96
CA MET A 93 3.66 1.30 13.39
C MET A 93 2.57 1.43 14.47
N SER A 94 2.71 2.38 15.37
CA SER A 94 1.66 2.69 16.36
C SER A 94 0.38 3.21 15.70
N ALA A 95 0.52 4.15 14.75
CA ALA A 95 -0.61 4.70 14.01
C ALA A 95 -1.32 3.63 13.16
N LEU A 96 -0.55 2.76 12.47
CA LEU A 96 -1.08 1.62 11.74
C LEU A 96 -1.86 0.67 12.65
N SER A 97 -1.34 0.37 13.84
CA SER A 97 -2.01 -0.50 14.81
C SER A 97 -3.33 0.09 15.27
N LEU A 98 -3.38 1.40 15.54
CA LEU A 98 -4.62 2.12 15.88
C LEU A 98 -5.62 2.11 14.72
N LEU A 99 -5.16 2.26 13.48
CA LEU A 99 -6.01 2.18 12.29
C LEU A 99 -6.59 0.78 12.10
N LEU A 100 -5.82 -0.28 12.41
CA LEU A 100 -6.30 -1.66 12.39
C LEU A 100 -7.38 -1.88 13.46
N LEU A 101 -7.14 -1.46 14.69
CA LEU A 101 -8.11 -1.54 15.78
C LEU A 101 -9.38 -0.74 15.46
N SER A 102 -9.23 0.46 14.91
CA SER A 102 -10.35 1.29 14.46
C SER A 102 -11.15 0.60 13.35
N SER A 103 -10.47 -0.04 12.38
CA SER A 103 -11.14 -0.80 11.33
C SER A 103 -11.91 -1.99 11.87
N LEU A 104 -11.35 -2.73 12.82
CA LEU A 104 -12.01 -3.86 13.50
C LEU A 104 -13.23 -3.39 14.29
N GLY A 105 -13.09 -2.32 15.07
CA GLY A 105 -14.21 -1.70 15.78
C GLY A 105 -15.31 -1.26 14.83
N ASN A 106 -14.96 -0.69 13.68
CA ASN A 106 -15.93 -0.22 12.71
C ASN A 106 -16.76 -1.35 12.06
N VAL A 107 -16.29 -2.60 12.09
CA VAL A 107 -17.11 -3.75 11.66
C VAL A 107 -18.32 -3.94 12.57
N PHE A 108 -18.19 -3.65 13.86
CA PHE A 108 -19.28 -3.76 14.84
C PHE A 108 -20.18 -2.52 14.86
N PHE A 109 -19.60 -1.32 14.72
CA PHE A 109 -20.36 -0.06 14.81
C PHE A 109 -20.95 0.42 13.47
N GLY A 110 -20.35 0.08 12.33
CA GLY A 110 -20.82 0.51 11.01
C GLY A 110 -20.78 2.02 10.77
N SER A 111 -19.86 2.75 11.42
CA SER A 111 -19.81 4.21 11.35
C SER A 111 -19.14 4.71 10.06
N ILE A 112 -19.87 5.54 9.30
CA ILE A 112 -19.34 6.21 8.09
C ILE A 112 -18.21 7.18 8.47
N TRP A 113 -18.34 7.87 9.60
CA TRP A 113 -17.35 8.84 10.05
C TRP A 113 -16.02 8.16 10.40
N LEU A 114 -16.06 7.03 11.13
CA LEU A 114 -14.85 6.24 11.44
C LEU A 114 -14.21 5.71 10.16
N PHE A 115 -15.02 5.27 9.19
CA PHE A 115 -14.51 4.82 7.90
C PHE A 115 -13.78 5.95 7.15
N GLN A 116 -14.36 7.14 7.06
CA GLN A 116 -13.71 8.31 6.42
C GLN A 116 -12.42 8.70 7.15
N ALA A 117 -12.45 8.77 8.49
CA ALA A 117 -11.27 9.07 9.29
C ALA A 117 -10.15 8.03 9.02
N ASN A 118 -10.49 6.74 8.96
CA ASN A 118 -9.52 5.68 8.64
C ASN A 118 -8.93 5.81 7.23
N LEU A 119 -9.70 6.30 6.25
CA LEU A 119 -9.20 6.55 4.91
C LEU A 119 -8.20 7.72 4.88
N TYR A 120 -8.56 8.88 5.41
CA TYR A 120 -7.72 10.07 5.37
C TYR A 120 -6.47 9.95 6.26
N VAL A 121 -6.64 9.51 7.52
CA VAL A 121 -5.49 9.26 8.42
C VAL A 121 -4.62 8.14 7.86
N GLY A 122 -5.24 7.08 7.34
CA GLY A 122 -4.52 6.00 6.68
C GLY A 122 -3.69 6.47 5.48
N LEU A 123 -4.21 7.38 4.66
CA LEU A 123 -3.45 7.95 3.54
C LEU A 123 -2.19 8.68 4.03
N VAL A 124 -2.31 9.54 5.06
CA VAL A 124 -1.18 10.27 5.63
C VAL A 124 -0.14 9.31 6.22
N VAL A 125 -0.59 8.28 6.93
CA VAL A 125 0.30 7.26 7.50
C VAL A 125 1.03 6.50 6.38
N MET A 126 0.36 6.14 5.28
CA MET A 126 1.00 5.49 4.14
C MET A 126 2.03 6.39 3.45
N CYS A 127 1.80 7.70 3.33
CA CYS A 127 2.84 8.63 2.84
C CYS A 127 4.08 8.61 3.75
N GLY A 128 3.88 8.47 5.07
CA GLY A 128 4.95 8.29 6.03
C GLY A 128 5.71 6.97 5.87
N PHE A 129 5.00 5.87 5.59
CA PHE A 129 5.63 4.57 5.29
C PHE A 129 6.49 4.64 4.03
N VAL A 130 6.02 5.27 2.94
CA VAL A 130 6.86 5.47 1.73
C VAL A 130 8.20 6.14 2.07
N LEU A 131 8.20 7.17 2.94
CA LEU A 131 9.44 7.80 3.41
C LEU A 131 10.31 6.84 4.23
N PHE A 132 9.70 6.16 5.19
CA PHE A 132 10.36 5.27 6.12
C PHE A 132 10.96 4.06 5.41
N ASP A 133 10.19 3.36 4.58
CA ASP A 133 10.59 2.15 3.87
C ASP A 133 11.63 2.45 2.80
N THR A 134 11.52 3.58 2.09
CA THR A 134 12.60 4.04 1.19
C THR A 134 13.91 4.24 1.97
N GLN A 135 13.90 4.93 3.12
CA GLN A 135 15.10 5.10 3.95
C GLN A 135 15.62 3.79 4.55
N LEU A 136 14.72 2.88 4.92
CA LEU A 136 15.07 1.57 5.46
C LEU A 136 15.76 0.71 4.40
N ILE A 137 15.29 0.75 3.15
CA ILE A 137 15.92 0.06 2.01
C ILE A 137 17.33 0.61 1.76
N ILE A 138 17.50 1.94 1.75
CA ILE A 138 18.83 2.57 1.60
C ILE A 138 19.77 2.09 2.72
N GLU A 139 19.29 2.10 3.97
CA GLU A 139 20.07 1.66 5.12
C GLU A 139 20.44 0.17 5.04
N LYS A 140 19.50 -0.70 4.65
CA LYS A 140 19.75 -2.14 4.42
C LYS A 140 20.81 -2.34 3.33
N ALA A 141 20.66 -1.66 2.20
CA ALA A 141 21.60 -1.74 1.07
C ALA A 141 23.01 -1.28 1.44
N GLU A 142 23.14 -0.17 2.19
CA GLU A 142 24.43 0.31 2.69
C GLU A 142 25.08 -0.65 3.70
N ASN A 143 24.28 -1.45 4.41
CA ASN A 143 24.76 -2.50 5.31
C ASN A 143 25.03 -3.84 4.60
N GLY A 144 24.94 -3.88 3.26
CA GLY A 144 25.28 -5.05 2.45
C GLY A 144 24.10 -5.95 2.06
N ASP A 145 22.86 -5.59 2.42
CA ASP A 145 21.66 -6.33 1.99
C ASP A 145 21.29 -5.95 0.54
N GLN A 146 21.53 -6.87 -0.39
CA GLN A 146 21.28 -6.68 -1.82
C GLN A 146 19.99 -7.37 -2.30
N ASP A 147 19.07 -7.74 -1.40
CA ASP A 147 17.82 -8.40 -1.76
C ASP A 147 16.78 -7.41 -2.35
N TYR A 148 17.06 -6.94 -3.56
CA TYR A 148 16.21 -5.97 -4.27
C TYR A 148 14.79 -6.51 -4.54
N ILE A 149 14.61 -7.84 -4.60
CA ILE A 149 13.30 -8.46 -4.77
C ILE A 149 12.46 -8.22 -3.52
N TRP A 150 13.03 -8.43 -2.33
CA TRP A 150 12.34 -8.14 -1.09
C TRP A 150 12.05 -6.64 -0.94
N HIS A 151 13.03 -5.79 -1.23
CA HIS A 151 12.84 -4.34 -1.23
C HIS A 151 11.74 -3.88 -2.20
N CYS A 152 11.57 -4.55 -3.34
CA CYS A 152 10.49 -4.28 -4.28
C CYS A 152 9.11 -4.64 -3.70
N ILE A 153 9.00 -5.72 -2.93
CA ILE A 153 7.76 -6.12 -2.26
C ILE A 153 7.33 -5.07 -1.24
N ASP A 154 8.27 -4.62 -0.40
CA ASP A 154 8.01 -3.59 0.62
C ASP A 154 7.39 -2.33 -0.04
N LEU A 155 8.06 -1.79 -1.06
CA LEU A 155 7.58 -0.60 -1.80
C LEU A 155 6.30 -0.86 -2.61
N PHE A 156 6.11 -2.07 -3.14
CA PHE A 156 4.89 -2.43 -3.87
C PHE A 156 3.66 -2.42 -2.95
N LEU A 157 3.80 -2.94 -1.73
CA LEU A 157 2.73 -2.95 -0.73
C LEU A 157 2.34 -1.53 -0.29
N ASP A 158 3.32 -0.65 -0.10
CA ASP A 158 3.08 0.78 0.14
C ASP A 158 2.29 1.41 -0.99
N PHE A 159 2.74 1.21 -2.24
CA PHE A 159 2.10 1.77 -3.42
C PHE A 159 0.64 1.30 -3.56
N VAL A 160 0.39 -0.01 -3.45
CA VAL A 160 -0.96 -0.59 -3.56
C VAL A 160 -1.86 -0.08 -2.44
N THR A 161 -1.35 0.03 -1.22
CA THR A 161 -2.13 0.51 -0.07
C THR A 161 -2.48 1.98 -0.22
N LEU A 162 -1.51 2.81 -0.63
CA LEU A 162 -1.70 4.22 -0.94
C LEU A 162 -2.74 4.40 -2.06
N PHE A 163 -2.60 3.63 -3.15
CA PHE A 163 -3.54 3.62 -4.28
C PHE A 163 -4.96 3.30 -3.84
N ARG A 164 -5.15 2.21 -3.09
CA ARG A 164 -6.47 1.81 -2.59
C ARG A 164 -7.10 2.90 -1.73
N LYS A 165 -6.32 3.54 -0.85
CA LYS A 165 -6.81 4.63 0.02
C LYS A 165 -7.24 5.84 -0.80
N LEU A 166 -6.39 6.31 -1.73
CA LEU A 166 -6.70 7.47 -2.57
C LEU A 166 -7.90 7.22 -3.48
N MET A 167 -7.97 6.03 -4.09
CA MET A 167 -9.09 5.61 -4.92
C MET A 167 -10.42 5.64 -4.14
N MET A 168 -10.45 5.08 -2.93
CA MET A 168 -11.64 5.09 -2.08
C MET A 168 -12.03 6.51 -1.65
N ILE A 169 -11.07 7.38 -1.33
CA ILE A 169 -11.33 8.78 -0.99
C ILE A 169 -12.02 9.51 -2.15
N LEU A 170 -11.46 9.38 -3.37
CA LEU A 170 -12.03 10.01 -4.57
C LEU A 170 -13.44 9.49 -4.86
N ALA A 171 -13.68 8.18 -4.71
CA ALA A 171 -14.99 7.58 -4.86
C ALA A 171 -16.03 8.09 -3.86
N MET A 172 -15.66 8.24 -2.58
CA MET A 172 -16.55 8.80 -1.56
C MET A 172 -16.89 10.26 -1.86
N ASN A 173 -15.88 11.08 -2.19
CA ASN A 173 -16.07 12.49 -2.49
C ASN A 173 -16.98 12.69 -3.73
N GLU A 174 -16.83 11.85 -4.75
CA GLU A 174 -17.68 11.88 -5.94
C GLU A 174 -19.13 11.47 -5.63
N LYS A 175 -19.31 10.46 -4.78
CA LYS A 175 -20.64 10.01 -4.34
C LYS A 175 -21.39 11.10 -3.57
N ASP A 176 -20.70 11.85 -2.71
CA ASP A 176 -21.33 12.92 -1.93
C ASP A 176 -21.67 14.14 -2.79
N LYS A 177 -20.80 14.53 -3.74
CA LYS A 177 -21.13 15.56 -4.75
C LYS A 177 -22.38 15.25 -5.57
N LYS A 178 -22.61 13.97 -5.89
CA LYS A 178 -23.81 13.54 -6.63
C LYS A 178 -25.09 13.61 -5.78
N LYS A 179 -24.99 13.53 -4.46
CA LYS A 179 -26.14 13.70 -3.55
C LYS A 179 -26.53 15.17 -3.40
N GLU A 180 -25.56 16.07 -3.26
CA GLU A 180 -25.82 17.52 -3.12
C GLU A 180 -26.48 18.14 -4.35
N LYS A 181 -26.31 17.53 -5.53
CA LYS A 181 -26.92 17.96 -6.80
C LYS A 181 -28.33 17.42 -7.03
N LYS A 182 -28.84 16.54 -6.15
CA LYS A 182 -30.19 15.97 -6.23
C LYS A 182 -31.08 16.61 -5.18
#